data_AF-M0PRI0-F1
#
_entry.id   AF-M0PRI0-F1
#
_cell.length_a   1.000
_cell.length_b   1.000
_cell.length_c   1.000
_cell.angle_alpha   90.00
_cell.angle_beta   90.00
_cell.angle_gamma   90.00
#
_symmetry.space_group_name_H-M   'P 1'
#
loop_
_entity.id
_entity.type
_entity.pdbx_description
1 polymer ?
#
loop_
_entity_poly.entity_id
_entity_poly.type
_entity_poly.pdbx_seq_one_letter_code
_entity_poly.pdbx_strand_id
1 'polypeptide(L)' 'MKGSMTNGVRPTFKFWEDQHETLADADGGYALVWYRAEGREITVVSSRTVRARDLEIANWTNPG' A
#
# COMPACT_ATOMS: atom_id res chain seq x y z
N MET A 1 5.34 2.82 8.38
CA MET A 1 6.29 2.30 7.36
C MET A 1 6.15 3.18 6.12
N LYS A 2 7.20 3.94 5.73
CA LYS A 2 7.21 4.78 4.51
C LYS A 2 8.19 4.15 3.53
N GLY A 3 7.69 3.49 2.48
CA GLY A 3 8.52 2.99 1.38
C GLY A 3 8.54 4.02 0.25
N SER A 4 9.70 4.62 -0.02
CA SER A 4 9.88 5.50 -1.19
C SER A 4 10.38 4.69 -2.40
N MET A 5 9.77 4.93 -3.55
CA MET A 5 10.19 4.37 -4.84
C MET A 5 11.42 5.13 -5.35
N THR A 6 12.61 4.52 -5.31
CA THR A 6 13.81 5.18 -5.88
C THR A 6 14.71 4.31 -6.75
N ASN A 7 14.50 3.00 -6.96
CA ASN A 7 15.61 2.20 -7.54
C ASN A 7 15.27 0.94 -8.36
N GLY A 8 14.29 0.95 -9.27
CA GLY A 8 14.17 -0.11 -10.30
C GLY A 8 13.90 -1.55 -9.79
N VAL A 9 13.79 -1.75 -8.48
CA VAL A 9 13.34 -2.99 -7.84
C VAL A 9 11.82 -3.00 -7.89
N ARG A 10 11.21 -4.10 -8.36
CA ARG A 10 9.76 -4.28 -8.27
C ARG A 10 9.33 -4.07 -6.81
N PRO A 11 8.45 -3.10 -6.51
CA PRO A 11 7.99 -2.93 -5.14
C PRO A 11 7.25 -4.19 -4.71
N THR A 12 7.78 -4.87 -3.71
CA THR A 12 7.03 -5.90 -3.00
C THR A 12 6.13 -5.19 -2.01
N PHE A 13 4.85 -5.03 -2.37
CA PHE A 13 3.84 -4.64 -1.39
C PHE A 13 3.76 -5.73 -0.34
N LYS A 14 3.96 -5.35 0.92
CA LYS A 14 3.82 -6.27 2.04
C LYS A 14 2.41 -6.12 2.60
N PHE A 15 1.68 -7.23 2.57
CA PHE A 15 0.37 -7.35 3.19
C PHE A 15 0.48 -8.33 4.35
N TRP A 16 -0.07 -7.95 5.50
CA TRP A 16 -0.24 -8.84 6.65
C TRP A 16 -1.72 -9.13 6.82
N GLU A 17 -2.06 -10.39 7.07
CA GLU A 17 -3.44 -10.88 7.12
C GLU A 17 -4.21 -10.22 8.27
N ASP A 18 -3.66 -10.20 9.48
CA ASP A 18 -4.24 -9.56 10.67
C ASP A 18 -4.59 -8.07 10.43
N GLN A 19 -3.70 -7.34 9.77
CA GLN A 19 -3.91 -5.93 9.45
C GLN A 19 -4.95 -5.74 8.35
N HIS A 20 -4.98 -6.64 7.36
CA HIS A 20 -5.98 -6.61 6.29
C HIS A 20 -7.38 -6.90 6.83
N GLU A 21 -7.53 -7.92 7.66
CA GLU A 21 -8.79 -8.27 8.33
C GLU A 21 -9.31 -7.11 9.18
N THR A 22 -8.44 -6.52 10.02
CA THR A 22 -8.80 -5.34 10.84
C THR A 22 -9.28 -4.17 9.97
N LEU A 23 -8.63 -3.93 8.83
CA LEU A 23 -9.05 -2.90 7.88
C LEU A 23 -10.38 -3.24 7.21
N ALA A 24 -10.63 -4.50 6.84
CA ALA A 24 -11.86 -4.92 6.18
C ALA A 24 -13.09 -4.81 7.11
N ASP A 25 -12.91 -5.20 8.37
CA ASP A 25 -13.94 -5.13 9.42
C ASP A 25 -14.33 -3.69 9.76
N ALA A 26 -13.36 -2.77 9.74
CA ALA A 26 -13.56 -1.37 10.05
C ALA A 26 -14.05 -0.51 8.85
N ASP A 27 -14.56 -1.13 7.77
CA ASP A 27 -14.88 -0.44 6.50
C ASP A 27 -13.69 0.36 5.90
N GLY A 28 -12.46 -0.03 6.26
CA GLY A 28 -11.23 0.60 5.85
C GLY A 28 -10.76 0.20 4.46
N GLY A 29 -9.58 0.70 4.08
CA GLY A 29 -9.02 0.44 2.77
C GLY A 29 -7.60 0.95 2.58
N TYR A 30 -7.08 0.74 1.38
CA TYR A 30 -5.74 1.14 0.98
C TYR A 30 -5.80 2.38 0.10
N ALA A 31 -4.81 3.26 0.27
CA ALA A 31 -4.56 4.38 -0.64
C ALA A 31 -3.30 4.08 -1.46
N LEU A 32 -3.47 3.96 -2.77
CA LEU A 32 -2.39 3.83 -3.74
C LEU A 32 -2.08 5.23 -4.26
N VAL A 33 -0.86 5.71 -4.02
CA VAL A 33 -0.45 7.08 -4.35
C VAL A 33 0.74 7.04 -5.29
N TRP A 34 0.55 7.55 -6.50
CA TRP A 34 1.64 7.88 -7.42
C TRP A 34 2.09 9.29 -7.11
N TYR A 35 3.37 9.43 -6.79
CA TYR A 35 3.95 10.72 -6.47
C TYR A 35 5.30 10.89 -7.19
N ARG A 36 5.66 12.16 -7.41
CA ARG A 36 6.99 12.57 -7.85
C ARG A 36 7.73 13.14 -6.64
N ALA A 37 8.92 12.63 -6.35
CA ALA A 37 9.79 13.20 -5.34
C ALA A 37 10.54 14.39 -5.94
N GLU A 38 10.47 15.55 -5.29
CA GLU A 38 11.11 16.79 -5.73
C GLU A 38 11.91 17.37 -4.56
N GLY A 39 13.20 17.02 -4.50
CA GLY A 39 14.07 17.41 -3.39
C GLY A 39 13.60 16.85 -2.05
N ARG A 40 13.03 17.71 -1.19
CA ARG A 40 12.47 17.34 0.12
C ARG A 40 10.94 17.23 0.13
N GLU A 41 10.30 17.45 -1.01
CA GLU A 41 8.85 17.45 -1.15
C GLU A 41 8.37 16.25 -1.98
N ILE A 42 7.09 15.93 -1.81
CA ILE A 42 6.38 14.97 -2.65
C ILE A 42 5.20 15.66 -3.32
N THR A 43 5.12 15.53 -4.64
CA THR A 43 3.97 15.97 -5.42
C THR A 43 3.13 14.75 -5.76
N VAL A 44 1.89 14.68 -5.26
CA VAL A 44 0.96 13.60 -5.65
C VAL A 44 0.52 13.83 -7.08
N VAL A 45 0.83 12.86 -7.95
CA VAL A 45 0.46 12.87 -9.38
C VAL A 45 -0.91 12.22 -9.57
N SER A 46 -1.17 11.14 -8.85
CA SER A 46 -2.46 10.45 -8.87
C SER A 46 -2.64 9.64 -7.60
N SER A 47 -3.88 9.44 -7.19
CA SER A 47 -4.21 8.54 -6.10
C SER A 47 -5.48 7.76 -6.39
N ARG A 48 -5.55 6.57 -5.81
CA ARG A 48 -6.74 5.72 -5.83
C ARG A 48 -6.92 5.08 -4.47
N THR A 49 -8.16 5.04 -3.99
CA THR A 49 -8.54 4.25 -2.84
C THR A 49 -9.21 2.96 -3.27
N VAL A 50 -8.99 1.89 -2.50
CA VAL A 50 -9.65 0.60 -2.67
C VAL A 50 -10.04 0.08 -1.30
N ARG A 51 -11.27 -0.38 -1.14
CA ARG A 51 -11.72 -0.96 0.13
C ARG A 51 -10.99 -2.27 0.37
N ALA A 52 -10.65 -2.54 1.63
CA ALA A 52 -9.94 -3.77 1.97
C ALA A 52 -10.78 -5.00 1.61
N ARG A 53 -12.09 -5.00 1.91
CA ARG A 53 -13.00 -6.11 1.58
C ARG A 53 -13.20 -6.40 0.10
N ASP A 54 -12.85 -5.47 -0.79
CA ASP A 54 -12.98 -5.63 -2.24
C ASP A 54 -11.68 -6.21 -2.86
N LEU A 55 -10.66 -6.48 -2.05
CA LEU A 55 -9.36 -6.97 -2.48
C LEU A 55 -9.14 -8.42 -2.04
N GLU A 56 -8.88 -9.29 -3.01
CA GLU A 56 -8.37 -10.63 -2.74
C GLU A 56 -6.84 -10.59 -2.72
N ILE A 57 -6.24 -10.90 -1.57
CA ILE A 57 -4.78 -10.94 -1.39
C ILE A 57 -4.35 -12.39 -1.28
N ALA A 58 -3.59 -12.87 -2.27
CA ALA A 58 -3.09 -14.24 -2.32
C ALA A 58 -1.61 -14.36 -1.88
N ASN A 59 -0.90 -13.24 -1.70
CA ASN A 59 0.52 -13.21 -1.41
C ASN A 59 0.80 -12.50 -0.09
N TRP A 60 0.45 -13.19 1.01
CA TRP A 60 0.66 -12.69 2.36
C TRP A 60 2.13 -12.62 2.73
N THR A 61 2.49 -11.60 3.50
CA THR A 61 3.81 -11.48 4.10
C THR A 61 3.84 -12.39 5.31
N ASN A 62 4.40 -13.59 5.15
CA ASN A 62 4.59 -14.48 6.30
C ASN A 62 5.42 -13.78 7.39
N PRO A 63 4.94 -13.77 8.65
CA PRO A 63 5.85 -13.61 9.77
C PRO A 63 6.73 -14.86 9.77
N GLY A 64 8.02 -14.68 9.49
CA GLY A 64 9.00 -15.76 9.63
C GLY A 64 9.08 -16.28 11.06
#